data_AF-A0A1V3SIT9-F1
#
_entry.id   AF-A0A1V3SIT9-F1
#
_cell.length_a   1.000
_cell.length_b   1.000
_cell.length_c   1.000
_cell.angle_alpha   90.00
_cell.angle_beta   90.00
_cell.angle_gamma   90.00
#
_symmetry.space_group_name_H-M   'P 1'
#
loop_
_entity.id
_entity.type
_entity.pdbx_description
1 polymer ?
#
loop_
_entity_poly.entity_id
_entity_poly.type
_entity_poly.pdbx_seq_one_letter_code
_entity_poly.pdbx_strand_id
1 'polypeptide(L)' 'MKTLPLRLTPGQDLREALEAAVRAQGCQAAFVLSGVGSLVDARIRFAGADEPLCICGDSEILSLSGTVGVGAAGDA' A
#
# COMPACT_ATOMS: atom_id res chain seq x y z
N MET A 1 -2.52 6.35 -20.49
CA MET A 1 -2.26 5.85 -19.13
C MET A 1 -0.76 5.97 -18.85
N LYS A 2 -0.35 6.63 -17.75
CA LYS A 2 1.06 6.73 -17.36
C LYS A 2 1.32 5.69 -16.27
N THR A 3 2.22 4.74 -16.51
CA THR A 3 2.61 3.73 -15.54
C THR A 3 3.87 4.19 -14.79
N LEU A 4 3.97 3.84 -13.51
CA LEU A 4 5.12 4.13 -12.66
C LEU A 4 5.59 2.83 -12.01
N PRO A 5 6.72 2.23 -12.45
CA PRO A 5 7.32 1.14 -11.70
C PRO A 5 7.84 1.69 -10.37
N LEU A 6 7.49 1.04 -9.28
CA LEU A 6 7.90 1.41 -7.93
C LEU A 6 8.53 0.17 -7.26
N ARG A 7 9.73 0.33 -6.70
CA ARG A 7 10.39 -0.69 -5.89
C ARG A 7 10.65 -0.11 -4.52
N LEU A 8 10.11 -0.76 -3.49
CA LEU A 8 10.37 -0.40 -2.11
C LEU A 8 11.69 -1.02 -1.65
N THR A 9 12.33 -0.37 -0.68
CA THR A 9 13.47 -0.90 0.05
C THR A 9 13.01 -1.58 1.33
N PRO A 10 13.79 -2.54 1.88
CA PRO A 10 13.47 -3.18 3.15
C PRO A 10 13.16 -2.16 4.25
N GLY A 11 12.12 -2.44 5.05
CA GLY A 11 11.68 -1.59 6.17
C GLY A 11 10.79 -0.40 5.79
N GLN A 12 10.53 -0.14 4.51
CA GLN A 12 9.53 0.86 4.12
C GLN A 12 8.12 0.33 4.34
N ASP A 13 7.26 1.17 4.93
CA ASP A 13 5.82 0.88 4.97
C ASP A 13 5.23 0.94 3.55
N LEU A 14 4.46 -0.09 3.20
CA LEU A 14 3.89 -0.25 1.87
C LEU A 14 2.92 0.88 1.52
N ARG A 15 2.03 1.24 2.45
CA ARG A 15 0.99 2.23 2.21
C ARG A 15 1.59 3.62 2.10
N GLU A 16 2.46 4.00 3.04
CA GLU A 16 3.12 5.30 3.02
C GLU A 16 3.95 5.50 1.75
N ALA A 17 4.69 4.47 1.31
CA ALA A 17 5.49 4.54 0.10
C ALA A 17 4.64 4.72 -1.17
N LEU A 18 3.49 4.04 -1.25
CA LEU A 18 2.55 4.21 -2.36
C LEU A 18 1.95 5.62 -2.36
N GLU A 19 1.50 6.13 -1.21
CA GLU A 19 0.97 7.49 -1.08
C GLU A 19 2.03 8.54 -1.44
N ALA A 20 3.28 8.36 -0.99
CA ALA A 20 4.39 9.23 -1.35
C ALA A 20 4.67 9.24 -2.85
N ALA A 21 4.64 8.07 -3.51
CA ALA A 21 4.81 7.97 -4.96
C ALA A 21 3.69 8.70 -5.72
N VAL A 22 2.43 8.60 -5.27
CA VAL A 22 1.31 9.34 -5.87
C VAL A 22 1.49 10.85 -5.72
N ARG A 23 1.86 11.33 -4.51
CA ARG A 23 2.15 12.76 -4.28
C ARG A 23 3.31 13.25 -5.14
N ALA A 24 4.37 12.45 -5.29
CA ALA A 24 5.53 12.80 -6.11
C ALA A 24 5.22 12.91 -7.61
N GLN A 25 4.17 12.24 -8.10
CA GLN A 25 3.67 12.43 -9.47
C GLN A 25 2.76 13.66 -9.62
N GLY A 26 2.48 14.39 -8.53
CA GLY A 26 1.56 15.54 -8.55
C GLY A 26 0.09 15.14 -8.66
N CYS A 27 -0.26 13.90 -8.30
CA CYS A 27 -1.61 13.36 -8.41
C CYS A 27 -2.30 13.29 -7.04
N GLN A 28 -3.64 13.33 -7.03
CA GLN A 28 -4.46 13.14 -5.83
C GLN A 28 -4.88 11.67 -5.62
N ALA A 29 -4.80 10.88 -6.68
CA ALA A 29 -5.10 9.45 -6.65
C ALA A 29 -4.38 8.71 -7.77
N ALA A 30 -4.18 7.42 -7.59
CA ALA A 30 -3.69 6.48 -8.59
C ALA A 30 -4.26 5.08 -8.37
N PHE A 31 -3.95 4.16 -9.27
CA PHE A 31 -4.28 2.75 -9.14
C PHE A 31 -2.99 1.92 -9.11
N VAL A 32 -2.91 0.97 -8.16
CA VAL A 32 -1.95 -0.12 -8.22
C VAL A 32 -2.50 -1.16 -9.18
N LEU A 33 -1.84 -1.32 -10.33
CA LEU A 33 -2.24 -2.27 -11.36
C LEU A 33 -1.88 -3.71 -10.98
N SER A 34 -0.69 -3.87 -10.40
CA SER A 34 -0.16 -5.14 -9.90
C SER A 34 1.02 -4.82 -8.98
N GLY A 35 1.22 -5.65 -7.97
CA GLY A 35 2.39 -5.64 -7.11
C GLY A 35 2.62 -7.03 -6.52
N VAL A 36 3.89 -7.37 -6.35
CA VAL A 36 4.39 -8.58 -5.71
C VAL A 36 5.61 -8.23 -4.86
N GLY A 37 5.96 -9.08 -3.91
CA GLY A 37 7.10 -8.88 -3.02
C GLY A 37 6.86 -9.53 -1.66
N SER A 38 7.50 -9.04 -0.62
CA SER A 38 7.34 -9.54 0.73
C SER A 38 7.20 -8.41 1.75
N LEU A 39 6.61 -8.73 2.89
CA LEU A 39 6.44 -7.88 4.06
C LEU A 39 6.87 -8.65 5.30
N VAL A 40 7.22 -7.90 6.34
CA VAL A 40 7.35 -8.41 7.70
C VAL A 40 6.25 -7.78 8.54
N ASP A 41 5.58 -8.57 9.38
CA ASP A 41 4.51 -8.13 10.27
C ASP A 41 3.35 -7.44 9.51
N ALA A 42 2.83 -8.12 8.49
CA ALA A 42 1.78 -7.58 7.61
C ALA A 42 0.49 -7.29 8.40
N ARG A 43 -0.12 -6.12 8.16
CA ARG A 43 -1.38 -5.71 8.80
C ARG A 43 -2.52 -5.67 7.79
N ILE A 44 -3.52 -6.52 8.00
CA ILE A 44 -4.67 -6.65 7.11
C ILE A 44 -5.95 -6.48 7.93
N ARG A 45 -6.78 -5.50 7.55
CA ARG A 45 -8.14 -5.38 8.09
C ARG A 45 -9.08 -6.22 7.24
N PHE A 46 -9.60 -7.30 7.81
CA PHE A 46 -10.57 -8.13 7.12
C PHE A 46 -11.91 -7.42 6.95
N ALA A 47 -12.72 -7.91 6.02
CA ALA A 47 -14.04 -7.35 5.74
C ALA A 47 -14.91 -7.36 7.02
N GLY A 48 -15.48 -6.21 7.34
CA GLY A 48 -16.32 -6.03 8.53
C GLY A 48 -15.55 -5.99 9.86
N ALA A 49 -14.23 -6.09 9.87
CA ALA A 49 -13.43 -5.90 11.07
C ALA A 49 -13.13 -4.41 11.29
N ASP A 50 -13.18 -3.98 12.55
CA ASP A 50 -12.80 -2.64 12.97
C ASP A 50 -11.26 -2.51 13.03
N GLU A 51 -10.61 -3.53 13.59
CA GLU A 51 -9.16 -3.56 13.80
C GLU A 51 -8.44 -4.44 12.76
N PRO A 52 -7.20 -4.10 12.38
CA PRO A 52 -6.39 -4.95 11.54
C PRO A 52 -5.87 -6.18 12.31
N LEU A 53 -5.82 -7.32 11.63
CA LEU A 53 -5.04 -8.47 12.07
C LEU A 53 -3.56 -8.26 11.72
N CYS A 54 -2.66 -8.54 12.66
CA CYS A 54 -1.23 -8.66 12.38
C CYS A 54 -0.88 -10.11 12.04
N ILE A 55 -0.24 -10.32 10.89
CA ILE A 55 0.39 -11.57 10.50
C ILE A 55 1.89 -11.41 10.79
N CYS A 56 2.32 -11.88 11.96
CA CYS A 56 3.70 -11.68 12.42
C CYS A 56 4.71 -12.48 11.59
N GLY A 57 5.91 -11.92 11.41
CA GLY A 57 7.00 -12.51 10.64
C GLY A 57 6.85 -12.30 9.14
N ASP A 58 7.58 -13.09 8.36
CA ASP A 58 7.68 -12.93 6.91
C ASP A 58 6.38 -13.37 6.22
N SER A 59 5.92 -12.57 5.25
CA SER A 59 4.76 -12.86 4.41
C SER A 59 5.02 -12.44 2.96
N GLU A 60 4.57 -13.23 2.01
CA GLU A 60 4.66 -12.92 0.58
C GLU A 60 3.40 -12.20 0.08
N ILE A 61 3.60 -11.08 -0.59
CA ILE A 61 2.59 -10.40 -1.41
C ILE A 61 2.47 -11.17 -2.73
N LEU A 62 1.49 -12.05 -2.82
CA LEU A 62 1.18 -12.77 -4.07
C LEU A 62 0.46 -11.88 -5.09
N SER A 63 -0.36 -10.95 -4.59
CA SER A 63 -1.03 -9.94 -5.39
C SER A 63 -1.29 -8.68 -4.56
N LEU A 64 -1.16 -7.54 -5.22
CA LEU A 64 -1.55 -6.24 -4.70
C LEU A 64 -2.20 -5.45 -5.83
N SER A 65 -3.42 -4.97 -5.59
CA SER A 65 -4.15 -4.10 -6.48
C SER A 65 -5.10 -3.22 -5.67
N GLY A 66 -5.50 -2.10 -6.24
CA GLY A 66 -6.45 -1.19 -5.59
C GLY A 66 -6.21 0.27 -5.93
N THR A 67 -7.05 1.14 -5.39
CA THR A 67 -6.95 2.59 -5.52
C THR A 67 -6.16 3.16 -4.37
N VAL A 68 -5.22 4.05 -4.66
CA VAL A 68 -4.49 4.84 -3.66
C VAL A 68 -4.98 6.26 -3.77
N GLY A 69 -5.62 6.76 -2.71
CA GLY A 69 -6.00 8.17 -2.57
C GLY A 69 -5.10 8.86 -1.57
N VAL A 70 -4.62 10.06 -1.90
CA VAL A 70 -3.80 10.87 -0.98
C VAL A 70 -4.64 11.97 -0.34
N GLY A 71 -5.70 11.56 0.39
CA GLY A 71 -6.58 12.48 1.12
C GLY A 71 -5.83 13.31 2.17
N ALA A 72 -6.40 14.46 2.55
CA ALA A 72 -5.99 15.17 3.76
C ALA A 72 -6.15 14.24 4.97
N ALA A 73 -5.26 14.33 5.95
CA ALA A 73 -5.35 13.53 7.17
C ALA A 73 -6.73 13.69 7.84
N GLY A 74 -7.37 12.57 8.22
CA GLY A 74 -8.72 12.50 8.80
C GLY A 74 -9.78 12.30 7.71
N ASP A 75 -10.58 11.25 7.69
CA ASP A 75 -11.29 10.65 8.81
C ASP A 75 -11.28 9.11 8.72
N ALA A 76 -10.78 8.49 9.78
CA ALA A 76 -11.18 7.16 10.24
C ALA A 76 -11.70 7.34 11.66
#